data_AF-A0A2H1WLC7-F1
#
_entry.id   AF-A0A2H1WLC7-F1
#
_cell.length_a   1.000
_cell.length_b   1.000
_cell.length_c   1.000
_cell.angle_alpha   90.00
_cell.angle_beta   90.00
_cell.angle_gamma   90.00
#
_symmetry.space_group_name_H-M   'P 1'
#
loop_
_entity.id
_entity.type
_entity.pdbx_description
1 polymer ?
#
loop_
_entity_poly.entity_id
_entity_poly.type
_entity_poly.pdbx_seq_one_letter_code
_entity_poly.pdbx_strand_id
1 'polypeptide(L)'
;MVIPYKGIKAGSRRQYNPNKPSKWGFKNLVRAGVSGIIYDFLLYGGDDTFRGKESLGVGGKIVLALCKTIRIQACSVYFDNYFTSLELLYILRENYGIFSLGTVRKNRLKDAELVCNENKLSVVKWFDNKHVRLVSSYVDAFPLEKIKRFSKKSKSRVDVSCPQIVKHYNRHCVHLADMLIALYRTSIKSY
;
A
#
# COMPACT_ATOMS: atom_id res chain seq x y z
N MET A 1 -2.59 -0.49 10.46
CA MET A 1 -3.30 -0.06 11.68
C MET A 1 -2.37 0.02 12.88
N VAL A 2 -2.67 0.86 13.87
CA VAL A 2 -2.03 0.84 15.19
C VAL A 2 -3.11 0.47 16.20
N ILE A 3 -2.83 -0.48 17.08
CA ILE A 3 -3.64 -0.82 18.26
C ILE A 3 -3.02 -0.08 19.44
N PRO A 4 -3.64 1.02 19.91
CA PRO A 4 -3.06 1.87 20.95
C PRO A 4 -2.76 1.15 22.24
N TYR A 5 -1.54 1.31 22.69
CA TYR A 5 -1.05 0.76 23.95
C TYR A 5 0.04 1.68 24.50
N LYS A 6 -0.18 2.20 25.71
CA LYS A 6 0.74 3.14 26.38
C LYS A 6 1.58 2.47 27.48
N GLY A 7 1.27 1.24 27.87
CA GLY A 7 2.05 0.52 28.88
C GLY A 7 3.50 0.26 28.43
N ILE A 8 4.35 -0.09 29.38
CA ILE A 8 5.80 -0.28 29.16
C ILE A 8 6.23 -1.75 29.13
N LYS A 9 5.35 -2.67 29.53
CA LYS A 9 5.67 -4.11 29.69
C LYS A 9 5.81 -4.88 28.38
N ALA A 10 5.46 -4.27 27.24
CA ALA A 10 5.48 -4.92 25.92
C ALA A 10 6.85 -4.85 25.19
N GLY A 11 7.88 -4.25 25.80
CA GLY A 11 9.23 -4.21 25.23
C GLY A 11 9.26 -3.71 23.78
N SER A 12 10.04 -4.39 22.93
CA SER A 12 10.21 -4.09 21.50
C SER A 12 8.94 -4.31 20.65
N ARG A 13 7.93 -5.00 21.18
CA ARG A 13 6.65 -5.21 20.48
C ARG A 13 5.80 -3.94 20.41
N ARG A 14 6.05 -2.99 21.31
CA ARG A 14 5.45 -1.65 21.26
C ARG A 14 6.22 -0.78 20.27
N GLN A 15 5.50 -0.22 19.30
CA GLN A 15 6.07 0.58 18.22
C GLN A 15 5.64 2.05 18.35
N TYR A 16 6.56 2.96 17.99
CA TYR A 16 6.28 4.38 17.87
C TYR A 16 6.06 4.75 16.40
N ASN A 17 4.93 5.41 16.10
CA ASN A 17 4.63 5.93 14.78
C ASN A 17 4.14 7.39 14.88
N PRO A 18 5.01 8.39 14.60
CA PRO A 18 4.70 9.79 14.86
C PRO A 18 3.53 10.33 14.01
N ASN A 19 3.29 9.71 12.85
CA ASN A 19 2.28 10.15 11.88
C ASN A 19 0.89 9.53 12.11
N LYS A 20 0.71 8.73 13.16
CA LYS A 20 -0.58 8.11 13.49
C LYS A 20 -1.26 8.83 14.66
N PRO A 21 -2.60 8.90 14.69
CA PRO A 21 -3.35 9.59 15.76
C PRO A 21 -2.95 9.11 17.16
N SER A 22 -2.80 7.79 17.32
CA SER A 22 -2.13 7.23 18.48
C SER A 22 -0.71 6.81 18.11
N LYS A 23 0.26 7.51 18.68
CA LYS A 23 1.68 7.34 18.33
C LYS A 23 2.29 6.07 18.89
N TRP A 24 1.83 5.59 20.04
CA TRP A 24 2.32 4.36 20.68
C TRP A 24 1.30 3.24 20.58
N GLY A 25 1.75 2.05 20.22
CA GLY A 25 0.90 0.86 20.19
C GLY A 25 1.52 -0.33 19.48
N PHE A 26 0.71 -1.36 19.27
CA PHE A 26 1.06 -2.51 18.46
C PHE A 26 0.76 -2.23 17.00
N LYS A 27 1.67 -2.58 16.10
CA LYS A 27 1.50 -2.37 14.66
C LYS A 27 0.80 -3.60 14.06
N ASN A 28 -0.46 -3.43 13.66
CA ASN A 28 -1.24 -4.46 12.99
C ASN A 28 -1.33 -4.14 11.49
N LEU A 29 -0.84 -5.05 10.65
CA LEU A 29 -0.85 -4.92 9.19
C LEU A 29 -2.04 -5.71 8.66
N VAL A 30 -2.85 -5.09 7.81
CA VAL A 30 -4.17 -5.61 7.46
C VAL A 30 -4.33 -5.66 5.95
N ARG A 31 -4.99 -6.72 5.46
CA ARG A 31 -5.53 -6.80 4.11
C ARG A 31 -7.04 -6.61 4.20
N ALA A 32 -7.54 -5.54 3.60
CA ALA A 32 -8.96 -5.22 3.60
C ALA A 32 -9.48 -5.02 2.16
N GLY A 33 -10.76 -5.29 1.98
CA GLY A 33 -11.46 -4.98 0.74
C GLY A 33 -11.86 -3.52 0.64
N VAL A 34 -12.37 -3.16 -0.54
CA VAL A 34 -12.95 -1.82 -0.77
C VAL A 34 -14.14 -1.49 0.13
N SER A 35 -14.84 -2.51 0.61
CA SER A 35 -15.93 -2.39 1.60
C SER A 35 -15.44 -2.05 3.01
N GLY A 36 -14.13 -2.08 3.27
CA GLY A 36 -13.56 -1.91 4.62
C GLY A 36 -13.52 -3.20 5.45
N ILE A 37 -14.05 -4.32 4.93
CA ILE A 37 -13.95 -5.63 5.57
C ILE A 37 -12.49 -6.09 5.57
N ILE A 38 -11.98 -6.48 6.75
CA ILE A 38 -10.64 -7.07 6.90
C ILE A 38 -10.75 -8.56 6.62
N TYR A 39 -9.95 -9.03 5.66
CA TYR A 39 -9.89 -10.44 5.29
C TYR A 39 -8.70 -11.17 5.92
N ASP A 40 -7.63 -10.45 6.25
CA ASP A 40 -6.45 -11.03 6.87
C ASP A 40 -5.65 -9.95 7.61
N PHE A 41 -4.87 -10.35 8.60
CA PHE A 41 -4.02 -9.45 9.37
C PHE A 41 -2.76 -10.13 9.90
N LEU A 42 -1.73 -9.33 10.17
CA LEU A 42 -0.44 -9.75 10.68
C LEU A 42 0.03 -8.77 11.75
N LEU A 43 0.24 -9.28 12.96
CA LEU A 43 0.83 -8.51 14.06
C LEU A 43 2.34 -8.40 13.87
N TYR A 44 2.83 -7.16 13.77
CA TYR A 44 4.25 -6.90 13.60
C TYR A 44 4.99 -7.07 14.94
N GLY A 45 5.88 -8.05 15.00
CA GLY A 45 6.69 -8.38 16.16
C GLY A 45 8.00 -7.58 16.29
N GLY A 46 8.36 -6.77 15.29
CA GLY A 46 9.72 -6.23 15.18
C GLY A 46 10.61 -7.18 14.40
N ASP A 47 11.86 -7.35 14.83
CA ASP A 47 12.87 -8.09 14.07
C ASP A 47 12.57 -9.58 13.94
N ASP A 48 11.77 -10.14 14.84
CA ASP A 48 11.37 -11.55 14.83
C ASP A 48 10.04 -11.82 14.10
N THR A 49 9.46 -10.81 13.44
CA THR A 49 8.21 -10.96 12.65
C THR A 49 8.38 -12.02 11.55
N PHE A 50 9.54 -12.04 10.90
CA PHE A 50 9.90 -13.03 9.89
C PHE A 50 11.22 -13.67 10.29
N ARG A 51 11.21 -14.98 10.51
CA ARG A 51 12.43 -15.76 10.75
C ARG A 51 12.88 -16.38 9.44
N GLY A 52 14.14 -16.17 9.06
CA GLY A 52 14.76 -16.77 7.87
C GLY A 52 15.28 -15.79 6.81
N LYS A 53 16.16 -16.30 5.95
CA LYS A 53 16.80 -15.57 4.85
C LYS A 53 15.94 -15.64 3.58
N GLU A 54 14.82 -14.94 3.56
CA GLU A 54 14.10 -14.66 2.30
C GLU A 54 14.70 -13.42 1.61
N SER A 55 14.71 -13.39 0.27
CA SER A 55 15.29 -12.31 -0.53
C SER A 55 14.56 -10.98 -0.42
N LEU A 56 13.23 -11.00 -0.20
CA LEU A 56 12.44 -9.78 -0.15
C LEU A 56 12.69 -8.96 1.13
N GLY A 57 12.63 -7.64 1.00
CA GLY A 57 12.55 -6.76 2.14
C GLY A 57 11.29 -7.00 2.98
N VAL A 58 11.32 -6.60 4.26
CA VAL A 58 10.24 -6.80 5.24
C VAL A 58 8.84 -6.44 4.70
N GLY A 59 8.73 -5.30 3.98
CA GLY A 59 7.48 -4.87 3.36
C GLY A 59 6.91 -5.89 2.37
N GLY A 60 7.75 -6.49 1.54
CA GLY A 60 7.35 -7.52 0.60
C GLY A 60 6.92 -8.82 1.30
N LYS A 61 7.68 -9.25 2.32
CA LYS A 61 7.33 -10.42 3.14
C LYS A 61 5.95 -10.30 3.78
N ILE A 62 5.62 -9.11 4.28
CA ILE A 62 4.29 -8.80 4.83
C ILE A 62 3.21 -9.00 3.77
N VAL A 63 3.38 -8.42 2.58
CA VAL A 63 2.38 -8.52 1.52
C VAL A 63 2.20 -9.98 1.10
N LEU A 64 3.29 -10.72 0.91
CA LEU A 64 3.23 -12.14 0.58
C LEU A 64 2.49 -12.93 1.67
N ALA A 65 2.85 -12.74 2.94
CA ALA A 65 2.19 -13.40 4.06
C ALA A 65 0.68 -13.13 4.08
N LEU A 66 0.27 -11.87 3.91
CA LEU A 66 -1.13 -11.47 3.84
C LEU A 66 -1.83 -11.96 2.57
N CYS A 67 -1.11 -12.26 1.48
CA CYS A 67 -1.71 -12.75 0.24
C CYS A 67 -1.87 -14.27 0.20
N LYS A 68 -1.19 -15.03 1.07
CA LYS A 68 -1.30 -16.50 1.13
C LYS A 68 -2.72 -17.01 1.37
N THR A 69 -3.57 -16.21 2.01
CA THR A 69 -4.97 -16.57 2.29
C THR A 69 -5.94 -16.21 1.16
N ILE A 70 -5.47 -15.60 0.06
CA ILE A 70 -6.31 -15.35 -1.11
C ILE A 70 -6.56 -16.68 -1.82
N ARG A 71 -7.82 -17.11 -1.84
CA ARG A 71 -8.25 -18.36 -2.51
C ARG A 71 -8.72 -18.14 -3.94
N ILE A 72 -9.08 -16.90 -4.30
CA ILE A 72 -9.65 -16.55 -5.61
C ILE A 72 -8.52 -16.12 -6.54
N GLN A 73 -8.36 -16.82 -7.66
CA GLN A 73 -7.45 -16.43 -8.73
C GLN A 73 -7.96 -15.17 -9.45
N ALA A 74 -7.05 -14.38 -10.03
CA ALA A 74 -7.34 -13.10 -10.69
C ALA A 74 -7.86 -11.97 -9.78
N CYS A 75 -7.41 -11.90 -8.53
CA CYS A 75 -7.63 -10.74 -7.67
C CYS A 75 -6.56 -9.64 -7.89
N SER A 76 -6.89 -8.40 -7.52
CA SER A 76 -5.96 -7.27 -7.54
C SER A 76 -5.71 -6.75 -6.13
N VAL A 77 -4.45 -6.67 -5.72
CA VAL A 77 -4.04 -6.08 -4.44
C VAL A 77 -3.39 -4.72 -4.64
N TYR A 78 -3.65 -3.81 -3.69
CA TYR A 78 -3.16 -2.44 -3.73
C TYR A 78 -2.39 -2.13 -2.46
N PHE A 79 -1.24 -1.49 -2.58
CA PHE A 79 -0.41 -1.19 -1.43
C PHE A 79 0.37 0.13 -1.58
N ASP A 80 0.68 0.73 -0.43
CA ASP A 80 1.45 1.98 -0.34
C ASP A 80 2.95 1.74 -0.57
N ASN A 81 3.67 2.82 -0.83
CA ASN A 81 5.10 2.87 -1.17
C ASN A 81 6.05 2.20 -0.17
N TYR A 82 5.61 1.94 1.07
CA TYR A 82 6.41 1.20 2.04
C TYR A 82 6.58 -0.27 1.60
N PHE A 83 5.54 -0.85 1.00
CA PHE A 83 5.49 -2.26 0.64
C PHE A 83 5.98 -2.53 -0.79
N THR A 84 5.84 -1.56 -1.68
CA THR A 84 6.08 -1.73 -3.12
C THR A 84 7.54 -1.96 -3.50
N SER A 85 7.80 -3.01 -4.27
CA SER A 85 9.03 -3.23 -5.05
C SER A 85 8.69 -3.94 -6.37
N LEU A 86 9.52 -3.79 -7.41
CA LEU A 86 9.30 -4.47 -8.70
C LEU A 86 9.30 -6.00 -8.55
N GLU A 87 10.24 -6.52 -7.76
CA GLU A 87 10.35 -7.95 -7.42
C GLU A 87 9.07 -8.50 -6.78
N LEU A 88 8.44 -7.74 -5.87
CA LEU A 88 7.19 -8.14 -5.24
C LEU A 88 6.05 -8.28 -6.25
N LEU A 89 5.88 -7.31 -7.15
CA LEU A 89 4.83 -7.36 -8.16
C LEU A 89 5.01 -8.53 -9.12
N TYR A 90 6.25 -8.81 -9.50
CA TYR A 90 6.59 -9.97 -10.32
C TYR A 90 6.22 -11.28 -9.61
N ILE A 91 6.65 -11.48 -8.36
CA ILE A 91 6.34 -12.70 -7.59
C ILE A 91 4.84 -12.88 -7.39
N LEU A 92 4.10 -11.80 -7.06
CA LEU A 92 2.66 -11.88 -6.88
C LEU A 92 1.96 -12.33 -8.18
N ARG A 93 2.39 -11.83 -9.33
CA ARG A 93 1.79 -12.22 -10.61
C ARG A 93 2.18 -13.64 -11.00
N GLU A 94 3.46 -13.94 -11.06
CA GLU A 94 3.96 -15.22 -11.61
C GLU A 94 3.71 -16.41 -10.67
N ASN A 95 3.91 -16.23 -9.36
CA ASN A 95 3.85 -17.36 -8.42
C ASN A 95 2.47 -17.49 -7.74
N TYR A 96 1.70 -16.41 -7.65
CA TYR A 96 0.41 -16.40 -6.95
C TYR A 96 -0.79 -16.08 -7.85
N GLY A 97 -0.59 -15.67 -9.11
CA GLY A 97 -1.69 -15.27 -10.00
C GLY A 97 -2.45 -14.04 -9.49
N ILE A 98 -1.77 -13.17 -8.73
CA ILE A 98 -2.33 -11.97 -8.10
C ILE A 98 -1.83 -10.73 -8.84
N PHE A 99 -2.76 -9.95 -9.36
CA PHE A 99 -2.45 -8.66 -9.92
C PHE A 99 -2.19 -7.64 -8.81
N SER A 100 -1.36 -6.65 -9.09
CA SER A 100 -0.96 -5.69 -8.07
C SER A 100 -0.70 -4.30 -8.64
N LEU A 101 -0.93 -3.29 -7.79
CA LEU A 101 -0.71 -1.89 -8.12
C LEU A 101 -0.32 -1.12 -6.85
N GLY A 102 0.79 -0.39 -6.90
CA GLY A 102 1.22 0.42 -5.76
C GLY A 102 1.96 1.68 -6.16
N THR A 103 2.04 2.64 -5.25
CA THR A 103 2.98 3.75 -5.39
C THR A 103 4.39 3.27 -5.08
N VAL A 104 5.42 3.82 -5.72
CA VAL A 104 6.81 3.37 -5.55
C VAL A 104 7.75 4.56 -5.29
N ARG A 105 8.72 4.37 -4.39
CA ARG A 105 9.74 5.39 -4.10
C ARG A 105 10.82 5.38 -5.20
N LYS A 106 11.35 6.57 -5.53
CA LYS A 106 12.40 6.73 -6.56
C LYS A 106 13.59 5.79 -6.33
N ASN A 107 14.06 5.69 -5.09
CA ASN A 107 15.22 4.88 -4.71
C ASN A 107 15.01 3.37 -4.82
N ARG A 108 13.79 2.90 -5.12
CA ARG A 108 13.48 1.48 -5.32
C ARG A 108 13.44 1.07 -6.79
N LEU A 109 13.65 2.01 -7.71
CA LEU A 109 13.49 1.78 -9.15
C LEU A 109 14.79 1.51 -9.91
N LYS A 110 15.99 1.52 -9.27
CA LYS A 110 17.29 1.23 -9.93
C LYS A 110 17.39 1.78 -11.37
N ASP A 111 17.01 3.05 -11.56
CA ASP A 111 17.03 3.76 -12.86
C ASP A 111 16.12 3.21 -13.96
N ALA A 112 15.10 2.39 -13.62
CA ALA A 112 14.03 2.02 -14.53
C ALA A 112 13.20 3.27 -14.92
N GLU A 113 13.63 3.93 -15.99
CA GLU A 113 12.98 5.08 -16.60
C GLU A 113 11.81 4.61 -17.45
N LEU A 114 10.69 4.29 -16.78
CA LEU A 114 9.34 4.26 -17.37
C LEU A 114 9.15 3.23 -18.51
N VAL A 115 8.22 2.30 -18.26
CA VAL A 115 7.80 1.19 -19.15
C VAL A 115 8.76 0.00 -19.12
N CYS A 116 8.51 -0.98 -18.23
CA CYS A 116 9.31 -2.21 -18.20
C CYS A 116 8.57 -3.34 -18.95
N ASN A 117 8.85 -3.46 -20.25
CA ASN A 117 8.25 -4.47 -21.13
C ASN A 117 8.75 -5.90 -20.87
N GLU A 118 9.94 -6.10 -20.29
CA GLU A 118 10.51 -7.45 -20.08
C GLU A 118 9.69 -8.26 -19.07
N ASN A 119 9.35 -7.65 -17.94
CA ASN A 119 8.53 -8.28 -16.92
C ASN A 119 7.05 -7.93 -17.05
N LYS A 120 6.60 -7.35 -18.17
CA LYS A 120 5.21 -6.89 -18.38
C LYS A 120 4.69 -6.03 -17.20
N LEU A 121 5.53 -5.16 -16.64
CA LEU A 121 5.16 -4.26 -15.55
C LEU A 121 5.13 -2.83 -16.07
N SER A 122 4.01 -2.14 -15.87
CA SER A 122 3.90 -0.72 -16.20
C SER A 122 4.48 0.10 -15.04
N VAL A 123 5.36 1.05 -15.36
CA VAL A 123 5.84 2.06 -14.42
C VAL A 123 5.42 3.40 -14.99
N VAL A 124 4.61 4.15 -14.24
CA VAL A 124 4.04 5.42 -14.69
C VAL A 124 4.39 6.51 -13.69
N LYS A 125 4.95 7.60 -14.19
CA LYS A 125 5.21 8.82 -13.42
C LYS A 125 4.16 9.85 -13.78
N TRP A 126 3.37 10.25 -12.79
CA TRP A 126 2.34 11.28 -12.96
C TRP A 126 2.68 12.52 -12.15
N PHE A 127 2.49 13.68 -12.75
CA PHE A 127 2.72 14.98 -12.13
C PHE A 127 1.38 15.66 -11.85
N ASP A 128 1.03 15.76 -10.57
CA ASP A 128 0.00 16.66 -10.05
C ASP A 128 0.72 17.81 -9.31
N ASN A 129 0.39 18.09 -8.05
CA ASN A 129 1.15 19.02 -7.20
C ASN A 129 2.58 18.52 -6.87
N LYS A 130 2.74 17.20 -6.80
CA LYS A 130 4.02 16.50 -6.62
C LYS A 130 4.06 15.33 -7.58
N HIS A 131 5.25 14.90 -7.96
CA HIS A 131 5.40 13.73 -8.81
C HIS A 131 5.16 12.45 -8.01
N VAL A 132 4.28 11.59 -8.50
CA VAL A 132 4.00 10.26 -7.95
C VAL A 132 4.42 9.23 -8.99
N ARG A 133 5.07 8.16 -8.53
CA ARG A 133 5.38 7.00 -9.38
C ARG A 133 4.49 5.85 -8.94
N LEU A 134 3.82 5.23 -9.90
CA LEU A 134 3.03 4.04 -9.70
C LEU A 134 3.65 2.90 -10.52
N VAL A 135 3.51 1.69 -10.00
CA VAL A 135 3.82 0.47 -10.73
C VAL A 135 2.60 -0.44 -10.69
N SER A 136 2.29 -1.08 -11.80
CA SER A 136 1.23 -2.07 -11.89
C SER A 136 1.67 -3.29 -12.70
N SER A 137 1.05 -4.43 -12.40
CA SER A 137 1.18 -5.65 -13.19
C SER A 137 0.04 -5.88 -14.19
N TYR A 138 -0.94 -4.98 -14.28
CA TYR A 138 -2.14 -5.17 -15.13
C TYR A 138 -2.76 -3.90 -15.74
N VAL A 139 -2.44 -2.70 -15.25
CA VAL A 139 -2.98 -1.42 -15.78
C VAL A 139 -1.85 -0.51 -16.21
N ASP A 140 -1.99 0.12 -17.37
CA ASP A 140 -1.01 1.08 -17.89
C ASP A 140 -1.51 2.53 -17.77
N ALA A 141 -0.75 3.48 -18.34
CA ALA A 141 -1.06 4.90 -18.32
C ALA A 141 -2.33 5.23 -19.13
N PHE A 142 -2.60 4.49 -20.21
CA PHE A 142 -3.68 4.78 -21.14
C PHE A 142 -4.97 4.01 -20.82
N PRO A 143 -6.15 4.59 -21.13
CA PRO A 143 -6.36 5.91 -21.73
C PRO A 143 -6.09 7.06 -20.74
N LEU A 144 -5.72 8.23 -21.29
CA LEU A 144 -5.57 9.46 -20.52
C LEU A 144 -6.93 10.16 -20.43
N GLU A 145 -7.34 10.54 -19.23
CA GLU A 145 -8.58 11.28 -19.00
C GLU A 145 -8.31 12.66 -18.39
N LYS A 146 -9.15 13.65 -18.71
CA LYS A 146 -9.08 14.97 -18.06
C LYS A 146 -9.85 14.97 -16.74
N ILE A 147 -9.19 15.32 -15.65
CA ILE A 147 -9.82 15.53 -14.34
C ILE A 147 -9.69 16.99 -13.92
N LYS A 148 -10.73 17.53 -13.25
CA LYS A 148 -10.68 18.88 -12.68
C LYS A 148 -9.93 18.87 -11.36
N ARG A 149 -8.85 19.65 -11.26
CA ARG A 149 -8.07 19.86 -10.03
C ARG A 149 -7.99 21.35 -9.70
N PHE A 150 -8.06 21.67 -8.41
CA PHE A 150 -7.86 23.05 -7.97
C PHE A 150 -6.38 23.39 -7.99
N SER A 151 -6.00 24.41 -8.76
CA SER A 151 -4.64 24.92 -8.82
C SER A 151 -4.50 26.14 -7.91
N LYS A 152 -3.57 26.07 -6.94
CA LYS A 152 -3.28 27.21 -6.06
C LYS A 152 -2.69 28.40 -6.81
N LYS A 153 -1.97 28.16 -7.91
CA LYS A 153 -1.33 29.22 -8.71
C LYS A 153 -2.36 30.07 -9.45
N SER A 154 -3.35 29.43 -10.07
CA SER A 154 -4.41 30.11 -10.82
C SER A 154 -5.67 30.40 -9.98
N LYS A 155 -5.72 29.92 -8.73
CA LYS A 155 -6.90 29.96 -7.84
C LYS A 155 -8.19 29.46 -8.50
N SER A 156 -8.06 28.53 -9.45
CA SER A 156 -9.16 28.03 -10.28
C SER A 156 -9.08 26.51 -10.45
N ARG A 157 -10.18 25.89 -10.88
CA ARG A 157 -10.19 24.48 -11.28
C ARG A 157 -9.69 24.36 -12.71
N VAL A 158 -8.57 23.66 -12.89
CA VAL A 158 -7.94 23.41 -14.19
C VAL A 158 -8.08 21.94 -14.55
N ASP A 159 -8.14 21.66 -15.85
CA ASP A 159 -8.12 20.28 -16.35
C ASP A 159 -6.69 19.75 -16.38
N VAL A 160 -6.49 18.60 -15.74
CA VAL A 160 -5.20 17.91 -15.67
C VAL A 160 -5.37 16.53 -16.31
N SER A 161 -4.44 16.16 -17.18
CA SER A 161 -4.38 14.80 -17.74
C SER A 161 -4.04 13.80 -16.64
N CYS A 162 -4.91 12.82 -16.45
CA CYS A 162 -4.83 11.78 -15.43
C CYS A 162 -4.74 10.40 -16.09
N PRO A 163 -3.62 9.69 -15.90
CA PRO A 163 -3.47 8.31 -16.34
C PRO A 163 -4.45 7.35 -15.66
N GLN A 164 -4.88 6.34 -16.40
CA GLN A 164 -5.83 5.33 -15.91
C GLN A 164 -5.34 4.62 -14.64
N ILE A 165 -4.05 4.30 -14.57
CA ILE A 165 -3.39 3.72 -13.39
C ILE A 165 -3.63 4.52 -12.09
N VAL A 166 -3.67 5.86 -12.17
CA VAL A 166 -3.91 6.73 -11.01
C VAL A 166 -5.35 6.59 -10.53
N LYS A 167 -6.31 6.53 -11.45
CA LYS A 167 -7.73 6.35 -11.12
C LYS A 167 -7.96 4.99 -10.48
N HIS A 168 -7.37 3.93 -11.03
CA HIS A 168 -7.42 2.59 -10.45
C HIS A 168 -6.84 2.54 -9.04
N TYR A 169 -5.68 3.17 -8.80
CA TYR A 169 -5.09 3.24 -7.46
C TYR A 169 -6.01 3.96 -6.47
N ASN A 170 -6.48 5.16 -6.80
CA ASN A 170 -7.28 5.97 -5.89
C ASN A 170 -8.65 5.34 -5.57
N ARG A 171 -9.21 4.56 -6.49
CA ARG A 171 -10.49 3.85 -6.28
C ARG A 171 -10.36 2.71 -5.27
N HIS A 172 -9.21 2.03 -5.22
CA HIS A 172 -9.05 0.80 -4.45
C HIS A 172 -8.08 0.89 -3.28
N CYS A 173 -7.26 1.94 -3.20
CA CYS A 173 -6.43 2.19 -2.04
C CYS A 173 -7.32 2.70 -0.89
N VAL A 174 -7.71 1.78 -0.02
CA VAL A 174 -8.83 1.98 0.91
C VAL A 174 -8.35 2.38 2.29
N HIS A 175 -8.81 3.56 2.74
CA HIS A 175 -8.70 4.02 4.12
C HIS A 175 -9.97 3.71 4.96
N LEU A 176 -10.99 3.11 4.34
CA LEU A 176 -12.29 2.87 4.97
C LEU A 176 -12.18 1.95 6.19
N ALA A 177 -11.39 0.88 6.14
CA ALA A 177 -11.18 -0.01 7.29
C ALA A 177 -10.56 0.74 8.49
N ASP A 178 -9.53 1.55 8.25
CA ASP A 178 -8.90 2.39 9.29
C ASP A 178 -9.92 3.41 9.85
N MET A 179 -10.77 3.99 9.01
CA MET A 179 -11.83 4.93 9.42
C MET A 179 -12.92 4.26 10.26
N LEU A 180 -13.46 3.13 9.81
CA LEU A 180 -14.50 2.39 10.52
C LEU A 180 -14.00 1.93 11.90
N ILE A 181 -12.77 1.45 11.98
CA ILE A 181 -12.17 1.04 13.26
C ILE A 181 -11.92 2.23 14.17
N ALA A 182 -11.64 3.43 13.63
CA ALA A 182 -11.54 4.63 14.44
C ALA A 182 -12.91 5.08 14.98
N LEU A 183 -13.97 4.99 14.18
CA LEU A 183 -15.33 5.41 14.55
C LEU A 183 -15.99 4.47 15.57
N TYR A 184 -15.88 3.16 15.36
CA TYR A 184 -16.56 2.14 16.15
C TYR A 184 -15.62 1.46 17.17
N ARG A 185 -14.59 2.17 17.63
CA ARG A 185 -13.60 1.59 18.52
C ARG A 185 -14.14 1.40 19.93
N THR A 186 -14.18 0.15 20.40
CA THR A 186 -14.35 -0.12 21.83
C THR A 186 -13.05 0.19 22.57
N SER A 187 -13.10 1.15 23.50
CA SER A 187 -11.95 1.52 24.32
C SER A 187 -11.89 0.65 25.58
N ILE A 188 -10.90 -0.24 25.63
CA ILE A 188 -10.60 -1.04 26.83
C ILE A 188 -9.26 -0.55 27.38
N LYS A 189 -9.24 -0.15 28.66
CA LYS A 189 -8.00 0.15 29.38
C LYS A 189 -7.52 -1.13 30.05
N SER A 190 -6.30 -1.55 29.73
CA SER A 190 -5.59 -2.59 30.48
C SER A 190 -4.87 -1.94 31.67
N TYR A 191 -5.06 -2.48 32.87
CA TYR A 191 -4.34 -2.10 34.08
C TYR A 191 -2.95 -2.76 34.13
#